data_AF-A0A4V2Y4L8-F1
#
_entry.id   AF-A0A4V2Y4L8-F1
#
_cell.length_a   1.000
_cell.length_b   1.000
_cell.length_c   1.000
_cell.angle_alpha   90.00
_cell.angle_beta   90.00
_cell.angle_gamma   90.00
#
_symmetry.space_group_name_H-M   'P 1'
#
loop_
_entity.id
_entity.type
_entity.pdbx_description
1 polymer ?
#
loop_
_entity_poly.entity_id
_entity_poly.type
_entity_poly.pdbx_seq_one_letter_code
_entity_poly.pdbx_strand_id
1 'polypeptide(L)'
;MFNALLQLNVDPTALARVKAGRDAQPTATVVDTQSVKTSTNPPTATQGTDAAEKIVGRERSVVTDTLGLLAPSGERSPCHNNW
;
A
#
# COMPACT_ATOMS: atom_id res chain seq x y z
N MET A 1 13.68 -16.27 -5.41
CA MET A 1 14.21 -15.14 -4.61
C MET A 1 13.10 -14.20 -4.10
N PHE A 2 12.05 -13.93 -4.88
CA PHE A 2 10.93 -13.04 -4.49
C PHE A 2 10.16 -13.48 -3.22
N ASN A 3 9.94 -14.79 -3.03
CA ASN A 3 9.25 -15.31 -1.84
C ASN A 3 9.96 -15.03 -0.52
N ALA A 4 11.30 -15.03 -0.48
CA ALA A 4 12.04 -14.83 0.78
C ALA A 4 11.87 -13.40 1.34
N LEU A 5 11.77 -12.40 0.46
CA LEU A 5 11.58 -11.00 0.86
C LEU A 5 10.17 -10.75 1.41
N LEU A 6 9.16 -11.43 0.86
CA LEU A 6 7.80 -11.35 1.38
C LEU A 6 7.71 -11.94 2.79
N GLN A 7 8.40 -13.06 3.06
CA GLN A 7 8.37 -13.72 4.36
C GLN A 7 8.95 -12.86 5.50
N LEU A 8 9.94 -11.99 5.22
CA LEU A 8 10.55 -11.11 6.23
C LEU A 8 9.55 -10.21 6.95
N ASN A 9 8.51 -9.74 6.26
CA ASN A 9 7.50 -8.88 6.87
C ASN A 9 6.31 -9.69 7.40
N VAL A 10 5.98 -10.82 6.75
CA VAL A 10 4.83 -11.70 7.07
C VAL A 10 5.00 -12.44 8.39
N ASP A 11 6.19 -12.99 8.65
CA ASP A 11 6.45 -13.76 9.88
C ASP A 11 6.30 -12.93 11.17
N PRO A 12 6.92 -11.74 11.30
CA PRO A 12 6.75 -10.92 12.50
C PRO A 12 5.32 -10.37 12.63
N THR A 13 4.61 -10.09 11.52
CA THR A 13 3.20 -9.69 11.58
C THR A 13 2.34 -10.82 12.13
N ALA A 14 2.48 -12.04 11.61
CA ALA A 14 1.74 -13.20 12.08
C ALA A 14 1.98 -13.45 13.59
N LEU A 15 3.23 -13.36 14.05
CA LEU A 15 3.58 -13.51 15.46
C LEU A 15 2.98 -12.40 16.34
N ALA A 16 2.99 -11.15 15.89
CA ALA A 16 2.40 -10.03 16.60
C ALA A 16 0.88 -10.20 16.75
N ARG A 17 0.20 -10.69 15.70
CA ARG A 17 -1.25 -10.97 15.73
C ARG A 17 -1.60 -12.10 16.70
N VAL A 18 -0.86 -13.20 16.68
CA VAL A 18 -1.05 -14.31 17.62
C VAL A 18 -0.82 -13.86 19.06
N LYS A 19 0.21 -13.03 19.32
CA LYS A 19 0.45 -12.43 20.65
C LYS A 19 -0.71 -11.52 21.11
N ALA A 20 -1.38 -10.87 20.17
CA ALA A 20 -2.58 -10.06 20.43
C ALA A 20 -3.87 -10.91 20.52
N GLY A 21 -3.78 -12.25 20.50
CA GLY A 21 -4.94 -13.16 20.58
C GLY A 21 -5.79 -13.19 19.32
N ARG A 22 -5.22 -12.84 18.16
CA ARG A 22 -5.89 -12.86 16.85
C ARG A 22 -5.34 -13.99 15.97
N ASP A 23 -6.09 -14.35 14.94
CA ASP A 23 -5.58 -15.22 13.86
C ASP A 23 -4.34 -14.58 13.20
N ALA A 24 -3.34 -15.42 12.89
CA ALA A 24 -2.13 -15.04 12.18
C ALA A 24 -2.44 -14.35 10.84
N GLN A 25 -3.51 -14.74 10.16
CA GLN A 25 -3.98 -14.08 8.95
C GLN A 25 -5.03 -12.99 9.30
N PRO A 26 -4.87 -11.75 8.80
CA PRO A 26 -5.87 -10.72 8.97
C PRO A 26 -7.11 -11.00 8.10
N THR A 27 -8.30 -10.80 8.66
CA THR A 27 -9.57 -10.96 7.93
C THR A 27 -9.91 -9.74 7.06
N ALA A 28 -9.38 -8.57 7.41
CA ALA A 28 -9.59 -7.32 6.70
C ALA A 28 -8.37 -6.40 6.87
N THR A 29 -8.18 -5.51 5.90
CA THR A 29 -7.11 -4.50 5.88
C THR A 29 -7.68 -3.13 5.53
N VAL A 30 -7.09 -2.08 6.10
CA VAL A 30 -7.34 -0.69 5.74
C VAL A 30 -6.33 -0.28 4.68
N VAL A 31 -6.82 0.31 3.60
CA VAL A 31 -5.99 0.89 2.54
C VAL A 31 -6.10 2.40 2.65
N ASP A 32 -4.96 3.06 2.77
CA ASP A 32 -4.87 4.50 2.69
C ASP A 32 -4.06 4.89 1.45
N THR A 33 -4.63 5.76 0.63
CA THR A 33 -4.04 6.26 -0.62
C THR A 33 -3.83 7.74 -0.49
N GLN A 34 -2.62 8.19 -0.85
CA GLN A 34 -2.30 9.60 -0.88
C GLN A 34 -1.68 9.97 -2.22
N SER A 35 -2.21 11.02 -2.83
CA SER A 35 -1.62 11.61 -4.04
C SER A 35 -0.73 12.79 -3.69
N VAL A 36 0.48 12.81 -4.27
CA VAL A 36 1.46 13.89 -4.06
C VAL A 36 1.77 14.54 -5.38
N LYS A 37 1.62 15.87 -5.43
CA LYS A 37 1.98 16.67 -6.60
C LYS A 37 3.47 16.52 -6.88
N THR A 38 3.80 16.07 -8.08
CA THR A 38 5.20 15.97 -8.51
C THR A 38 5.71 17.28 -9.08
N SER A 39 7.03 17.46 -9.09
CA SER A 39 7.66 18.58 -9.79
C SER A 39 7.47 18.45 -11.31
N THR A 40 7.83 19.49 -12.05
CA THR A 40 7.69 19.52 -13.52
C THR A 40 8.67 18.60 -14.25
N ASN A 41 9.68 18.06 -13.55
CA ASN A 41 10.75 17.24 -14.15
C ASN A 41 10.35 15.81 -14.55
N PRO A 42 9.62 15.02 -13.73
CA PRO A 42 9.23 13.67 -14.11
C PRO A 42 8.40 13.64 -15.41
N PRO A 43 8.64 12.69 -16.34
CA PRO A 43 7.85 12.58 -17.55
C PRO A 43 6.36 12.37 -17.24
N THR A 44 5.46 12.99 -18.01
CA THR A 44 4.01 12.86 -17.85
C THR A 44 3.54 11.40 -17.92
N ALA A 45 4.22 10.56 -18.71
CA ALA A 45 3.96 9.11 -18.77
C ALA A 45 4.20 8.36 -17.45
N THR A 46 4.84 9.00 -16.46
CA THR A 46 5.12 8.43 -15.13
C THR A 46 4.34 9.12 -14.01
N GLN A 47 3.35 9.92 -14.37
CA GLN A 47 2.45 10.64 -13.48
C GLN A 47 0.99 10.34 -13.85
N GLY A 48 0.10 10.38 -12.86
CA GLY A 48 -1.34 10.30 -13.05
C GLY A 48 -2.06 11.54 -12.52
N THR A 49 -3.36 11.60 -12.75
CA THR A 49 -4.23 12.62 -12.17
C THR A 49 -5.19 11.96 -11.20
N ASP A 50 -5.13 12.37 -9.95
CA ASP A 50 -6.15 12.08 -8.96
C ASP A 50 -7.26 13.12 -9.12
N ALA A 51 -8.44 12.69 -9.58
CA ALA A 51 -9.59 13.57 -9.79
C ALA A 51 -10.28 13.99 -8.48
N ALA A 52 -10.22 13.13 -7.45
CA ALA A 52 -10.81 13.41 -6.15
C ALA A 52 -10.01 14.50 -5.42
N GLU A 53 -8.68 14.42 -5.48
CA GLU A 53 -7.78 15.39 -4.86
C GLU A 53 -7.41 16.55 -5.81
N LYS A 54 -7.68 16.41 -7.11
CA LYS A 54 -7.29 17.34 -8.20
C LYS A 54 -5.77 17.56 -8.26
N ILE A 55 -5.02 16.49 -8.02
CA ILE A 55 -3.56 16.48 -8.00
C ILE A 55 -3.05 15.72 -9.22
N VAL A 56 -2.19 16.37 -10.00
CA VAL A 56 -1.34 15.68 -10.99
C VAL A 56 -0.05 15.28 -10.30
N GLY A 57 0.22 13.99 -10.22
CA GLY A 57 1.39 13.49 -9.52
C GLY A 57 1.49 11.99 -9.41
N ARG A 58 2.05 11.52 -8.30
CA ARG A 58 2.20 10.09 -8.01
C ARG A 58 1.38 9.73 -6.79
N GLU A 59 0.68 8.62 -6.91
CA GLU A 59 -0.05 8.00 -5.81
C GLU A 59 0.90 7.07 -5.04
N ARG A 60 0.73 7.03 -3.73
CA ARG A 60 1.26 5.99 -2.87
C ARG A 60 0.14 5.42 -2.03
N SER A 61 0.13 4.10 -1.87
CA SER A 61 -0.81 3.40 -1.01
C SER A 61 -0.08 2.68 0.10
N VAL A 62 -0.64 2.70 1.32
CA VAL A 62 -0.24 1.84 2.42
C VAL A 62 -1.39 0.93 2.78
N VAL A 63 -1.08 -0.33 3.09
CA VAL A 63 -2.06 -1.34 3.52
C VAL A 63 -1.71 -1.78 4.92
N THR A 64 -2.62 -1.61 5.86
CA THR A 64 -2.44 -2.03 7.25
C THR A 64 -3.56 -2.98 7.67
N ASP A 65 -3.27 -3.89 8.61
CA ASP A 65 -4.31 -4.68 9.25
C ASP A 65 -5.03 -3.88 10.36
N THR A 66 -6.04 -4.49 10.98
CA THR A 66 -6.80 -3.88 12.08
C THR A 66 -5.98 -3.60 13.35
N LEU A 67 -4.75 -4.12 13.45
CA LEU A 67 -3.81 -3.84 14.54
C LEU A 67 -2.77 -2.79 14.13
N GLY A 68 -2.88 -2.21 12.92
CA GLY A 68 -1.95 -1.22 12.38
C GLY A 68 -0.66 -1.83 11.82
N LEU A 69 -0.60 -3.15 11.63
CA LEU A 69 0.59 -3.81 11.10
C LEU A 69 0.60 -3.74 9.58
N LEU A 70 1.76 -3.43 9.00
CA LEU A 70 1.93 -3.31 7.55
C LEU A 70 1.73 -4.66 6.88
N ALA A 71 0.74 -4.75 5.99
CA ALA A 71 0.50 -5.93 5.18
C ALA A 71 1.28 -5.84 3.85
N PRO A 72 1.79 -6.95 3.30
CA PRO A 72 2.36 -6.94 1.97
C PRO A 72 1.28 -6.53 0.97
N SER A 73 1.49 -5.42 0.25
CA SER A 73 0.58 -5.02 -0.82
C SER A 73 0.74 -5.95 -2.02
N GLY A 74 -0.35 -6.61 -2.40
CA GLY A 74 -0.43 -7.28 -3.70
C GLY A 74 -0.40 -6.22 -4.80
N GLU A 75 0.63 -6.28 -5.64
CA GLU A 75 0.90 -5.48 -6.84
C GLU A 75 0.64 -3.95 -6.77
N ARG A 76 1.70 -3.16 -6.96
CA ARG A 76 1.60 -1.71 -7.12
C ARG A 76 0.78 -1.39 -8.37
N SER A 77 -0.50 -1.13 -8.19
CA SER A 77 -1.34 -0.63 -9.26
C SER A 77 -0.83 0.76 -9.67
N PRO A 78 -0.69 1.06 -10.98
CA PRO A 78 -0.58 2.44 -11.42
C PRO A 78 -1.84 3.19 -10.97
N CYS A 79 -1.70 4.49 -10.69
CA CYS A 79 -2.81 5.40 -10.44
C CYS A 79 -3.89 5.17 -11.51
N HIS A 80 -5.04 4.62 -11.09
CA HIS A 80 -6.17 4.40 -11.99
C HIS A 80 -6.75 5.76 -12.35
N ASN A 81 -6.37 6.24 -13.53
CA ASN A 81 -6.94 7.38 -14.21
C ASN A 81 -8.34 7.02 -14.72
N ASN A 82 -9.32 6.96 -13.80
CA ASN A 82 -10.74 7.29 -14.00
C ASN A 82 -11.55 6.90 -12.75
N TRP A 83 -11.86 7.92 -11.94
CA TRP A 83 -13.01 7.98 -11.03
C TRP A 83 -13.65 9.36 -11.17
#